data_AF-S4MTE8-F1
#
_entry.id   AF-S4MTE8-F1
#
_cell.length_a   1.000
_cell.length_b   1.000
_cell.length_c   1.000
_cell.angle_alpha   90.00
_cell.angle_beta   90.00
_cell.angle_gamma   90.00
#
_symmetry.space_group_name_H-M   'P 1'
#
loop_
_entity.id
_entity.type
_entity.pdbx_description
1 polymer ?
#
loop_
_entity_poly.entity_id
_entity_poly.type
_entity_poly.pdbx_seq_one_letter_code
_entity_poly.pdbx_strand_id
1 'polypeptide(L)' 'MLMLARTAALGAGKVRTWQLPPEPTAVARARKMAVGQLAAWGLAEAEFTTELIVSELVTNAVRYGGSPSNCA' A
#
# COMPACT_ATOMS: atom_id res chain seq x y z
N MET A 1 2.43 13.80 8.59
CA MET A 1 0.97 13.70 8.85
C MET A 1 0.65 12.23 9.08
N LEU A 2 0.09 11.88 10.24
CA LEU A 2 -0.34 10.53 10.56
C LEU A 2 -1.87 10.46 10.38
N MET A 3 -2.34 9.67 9.43
CA MET A 3 -3.76 9.39 9.22
C MET A 3 -4.08 8.05 9.89
N LEU A 4 -4.89 8.06 10.94
CA LEU A 4 -5.49 6.86 11.50
C LEU A 4 -6.96 6.78 11.07
N ALA A 5 -7.31 5.78 10.27
CA ALA A 5 -8.69 5.45 9.95
C ALA A 5 -9.08 4.18 10.73
N ARG A 6 -10.13 4.27 11.55
CA ARG A 6 -10.72 3.10 12.21
C ARG A 6 -11.55 2.34 11.19
N THR A 7 -10.99 1.29 10.60
CA THR A 7 -11.76 0.40 9.74
C THR A 7 -12.75 -0.37 10.61
N ALA A 8 -14.06 -0.20 10.37
CA ALA A 8 -15.03 -1.20 10.81
C ALA A 8 -14.55 -2.55 10.28
N ALA A 9 -14.60 -3.61 11.09
CA ALA A 9 -14.01 -4.90 10.75
C ALA A 9 -14.52 -5.39 9.37
N LEU A 10 -13.69 -5.20 8.35
CA LEU A 10 -13.92 -5.71 7.02
C LEU A 10 -13.77 -7.23 7.11
N GLY A 11 -14.81 -7.99 6.75
CA GLY A 11 -14.74 -9.45 6.74
C GLY A 11 -13.51 -9.94 5.95
N ALA A 12 -12.97 -11.11 6.29
CA ALA A 12 -11.67 -11.59 5.79
C ALA A 12 -11.52 -11.61 4.25
N GLY A 13 -12.62 -11.65 3.49
CA GLY A 13 -12.61 -11.53 2.03
C GLY A 13 -12.41 -10.11 1.47
N LYS A 14 -12.42 -9.08 2.32
CA LYS A 14 -12.35 -7.65 1.96
C LYS A 14 -11.01 -7.01 2.34
N VAL A 15 -10.05 -7.79 2.82
CA VAL A 15 -8.71 -7.34 3.19
C VAL A 15 -7.69 -8.24 2.55
N ARG A 16 -6.65 -7.65 1.97
CA ARG A 16 -5.49 -8.39 1.45
C ARG A 16 -4.21 -7.74 1.97
N THR A 17 -3.31 -8.57 2.48
CA THR A 17 -2.02 -8.14 3.04
C THR A 17 -0.87 -8.69 2.21
N TRP A 18 0.16 -7.88 2.00
CA TRP A 18 1.38 -8.25 1.30
C TRP A 18 2.60 -7.69 2.02
N GLN A 19 3.72 -8.41 1.88
CA GLN A 19 5.03 -7.95 2.32
C GLN A 19 5.84 -7.54 1.08
N LEU A 20 6.45 -6.37 1.15
CA LEU A 20 7.26 -5.81 0.07
C LEU A 20 8.65 -5.48 0.62
N PRO A 21 9.72 -5.81 -0.12
CA PRO A 21 11.07 -5.38 0.25
C PRO A 21 11.18 -3.84 0.16
N PRO A 22 12.01 -3.18 1.00
CA PRO A 22 12.13 -1.73 1.04
C PRO A 22 13.06 -1.21 -0.08
N GLU A 23 12.69 -1.48 -1.33
CA GLU A 23 13.45 -1.11 -2.52
C GLU A 23 12.59 -0.25 -3.48
N PRO A 24 13.18 0.60 -4.35
CA PRO A 24 12.41 1.44 -5.26
C PRO A 24 11.44 0.67 -6.18
N THR A 25 11.80 -0.56 -6.55
CA THR A 25 10.97 -1.48 -7.34
C THR A 25 9.69 -1.91 -6.61
N ALA A 26 9.62 -1.78 -5.28
CA ALA A 26 8.45 -2.08 -4.49
C ALA A 26 7.23 -1.22 -4.86
N VAL A 27 7.45 0.03 -5.31
CA VAL A 27 6.36 0.92 -5.72
C VAL A 27 5.61 0.35 -6.92
N ALA A 28 6.34 -0.05 -7.97
CA ALA A 28 5.75 -0.66 -9.16
C ALA A 28 5.07 -1.99 -8.86
N ARG A 29 5.68 -2.80 -7.98
CA ARG A 29 5.11 -4.07 -7.53
C ARG A 29 3.80 -3.88 -6.76
N ALA A 30 3.77 -2.93 -5.84
CA ALA A 30 2.60 -2.60 -5.04
C ALA A 30 1.42 -2.15 -5.91
N ARG A 31 1.68 -1.26 -6.89
CA ARG A 31 0.65 -0.84 -7.87
C ARG A 31 0.04 -2.03 -8.58
N LYS A 32 0.88 -2.89 -9.19
CA LYS A 32 0.41 -4.08 -9.94
C LYS A 32 -0.45 -5.00 -9.07
N MET A 33 -0.06 -5.18 -7.81
CA MET A 33 -0.78 -6.04 -6.86
C MET A 33 -2.12 -5.42 -6.43
N ALA A 34 -2.16 -4.10 -6.22
CA ALA A 34 -3.38 -3.38 -5.89
C ALA A 34 -4.39 -3.42 -7.05
N VAL A 35 -3.94 -3.14 -8.27
CA VAL A 35 -4.77 -3.23 -9.49
C VAL A 35 -5.35 -4.64 -9.66
N GLY A 36 -4.50 -5.68 -9.57
CA GLY A 36 -4.96 -7.07 -9.68
C GLY A 36 -5.97 -7.45 -8.59
N GLN A 37 -5.83 -6.92 -7.37
CA GLN A 37 -6.76 -7.20 -6.28
C GLN A 37 -8.09 -6.46 -6.44
N LEU A 38 -8.09 -5.22 -6.96
CA LEU A 38 -9.31 -4.51 -7.29
C LEU A 38 -10.10 -5.21 -8.40
N ALA A 39 -9.42 -5.69 -9.44
CA ALA A 39 -10.05 -6.50 -10.48
C ALA A 39 -10.67 -7.78 -9.90
N ALA A 40 -9.97 -8.47 -9.00
CA ALA A 40 -10.48 -9.66 -8.32
C ALA A 40 -11.67 -9.37 -7.38
N TRP A 41 -11.81 -8.14 -6.89
CA TRP A 41 -12.95 -7.69 -6.09
C TRP A 41 -14.06 -7.02 -6.92
N GLY A 42 -13.88 -6.87 -8.23
CA GLY A 42 -14.84 -6.18 -9.11
C GLY A 42 -14.92 -4.67 -8.88
N LEU A 43 -13.83 -4.04 -8.45
CA LEU A 43 -13.73 -2.61 -8.10
C LEU A 43 -12.83 -1.85 -9.08
N ALA A 44 -12.96 -2.12 -10.38
CA ALA A 44 -12.10 -1.54 -11.40
C ALA A 44 -12.23 0.00 -11.51
N GLU A 45 -13.40 0.55 -11.16
CA GLU A 45 -13.62 2.00 -11.11
C GLU A 45 -12.75 2.73 -10.08
N ALA A 46 -12.27 2.02 -9.05
CA ALA A 46 -11.39 2.58 -8.02
C ALA A 46 -9.89 2.47 -8.38
N GLU A 47 -9.55 1.90 -9.54
CA GLU A 47 -8.18 1.55 -9.94
C GLU A 47 -7.25 2.76 -9.93
N PHE A 48 -7.60 3.82 -10.67
CA PHE A 48 -6.76 5.00 -10.81
C PHE A 48 -6.44 5.68 -9.46
N THR A 49 -7.48 5.91 -8.65
CA THR A 49 -7.30 6.54 -7.34
C THR A 49 -6.47 5.66 -6.39
N THR A 50 -6.72 4.35 -6.38
CA THR A 50 -5.98 3.42 -5.54
C THR A 50 -4.52 3.31 -5.99
N GLU A 51 -4.25 3.33 -7.29
CA GLU A 51 -2.90 3.29 -7.84
C GLU A 51 -2.06 4.48 -7.35
N LEU A 52 -2.64 5.68 -7.38
CA LEU A 52 -2.00 6.89 -6.87
C LEU A 52 -1.72 6.79 -5.36
N ILE A 53 -2.75 6.43 -4.57
CA ILE A 53 -2.62 6.30 -3.12
C ILE A 53 -1.55 5.28 -2.75
N VAL A 54 -1.56 4.10 -3.39
CA VAL A 54 -0.57 3.05 -3.14
C VAL A 54 0.83 3.50 -3.54
N SER A 55 0.97 4.21 -4.66
CA SER A 55 2.27 4.74 -5.09
C SER A 55 2.86 5.71 -4.08
N GLU A 56 2.06 6.66 -3.59
CA GLU A 56 2.52 7.64 -2.60
C GLU A 56 2.84 6.98 -1.26
N LEU A 57 1.98 6.07 -0.78
CA LEU A 57 2.22 5.37 0.48
C LEU A 57 3.49 4.53 0.45
N VAL A 58 3.71 3.77 -0.63
CA VAL A 58 4.89 2.91 -0.76
C VAL A 58 6.15 3.74 -1.04
N THR A 59 6.04 4.82 -1.81
CA THR A 59 7.15 5.77 -2.01
C THR A 59 7.57 6.40 -0.68
N ASN A 60 6.61 6.84 0.13
CA ASN A 60 6.88 7.36 1.46
C ASN A 60 7.51 6.30 2.37
N ALA A 61 7.03 5.05 2.32
CA ALA A 61 7.61 3.95 3.09
C ALA A 61 9.04 3.61 2.66
N VAL A 62 9.35 3.57 1.36
CA VAL A 62 10.71 3.34 0.87
C VAL A 62 11.65 4.49 1.24
N ARG A 63 11.17 5.73 1.16
CA ARG A 63 11.98 6.93 1.42
C ARG A 63 12.21 7.21 2.91
N TYR A 64 11.22 6.92 3.74
CA TYR A 64 11.21 7.33 5.16
C TYR A 64 11.03 6.17 6.14
N GLY A 65 10.73 4.96 5.66
CA GLY A 65 10.57 3.75 6.50
C GLY A 65 11.88 3.28 7.13
N GLY A 66 13.02 3.76 6.63
CA GLY A 66 14.28 3.75 7.39
C GLY A 66 14.30 4.91 8.38
N SER A 67 13.98 4.65 9.65
CA SER A 67 14.23 5.55 10.79
C SER A 67 15.42 5.03 11.63
N PRO A 68 16.10 5.89 12.41
CA PRO A 68 17.53 6.19 12.26
C PRO A 68 18.49 5.17 12.89
N SER A 69 19.54 4.82 12.13
CA SER A 69 20.75 4.23 12.69
C SER A 69 21.53 5.31 13.45
N ASN A 70 21.25 5.49 14.74
CA ASN A 70 22.21 5.81 15.81
C ASN A 70 21.45 6.31 17.06
N CYS A 71 21.13 5.40 17.99
CA CYS A 71 21.19 5.69 19.42
C CYS A 71 22.26 4.75 20.00
N ALA A 72 23.50 5.24 20.02
CA ALA A 72 24.55 4.81 20.93
C ALA A 72 24.40 5.54 22.27
#